data_AF-A0A933HLU5-F1
#
_entry.id   AF-A0A933HLU5-F1
#
_cell.length_a   1.000
_cell.length_b   1.000
_cell.length_c   1.000
_cell.angle_alpha   90.00
_cell.angle_beta   90.00
_cell.angle_gamma   90.00
#
_symmetry.space_group_name_H-M   'P 1'
#
loop_
_entity.id
_entity.type
_entity.pdbx_description
1 polymer ?
#
loop_
_entity_poly.entity_id
_entity_poly.type
_entity_poly.pdbx_seq_one_letter_code
_entity_poly.pdbx_strand_id
1 'polypeptide(L)'
;MPERAFPASFRSEVIKPLVDKLRRGESVSLIGVASIGKGNVMRQLLRKSIRDYYFQDDAARFVLITIDCNFLRDYQDAAVYAEFLGGLAQAAKAFGAQNSPLQPQLVQWARDAQSAAGAPFAQQNLRHALEQLLANSDQRIVFLLDDCDALIERASPALMRGLRALRDAHKDQLMYVTLTRRELARLRPPSSDFEHFFELTPSHMIGIKPYREQDAEVMLDWMASRQKTNVHQLTDEEKHRFYILTGGHAGLLKHTYEATQYGERVLDPDISAKLMGRKLIRAECEKILAGLEEDERSALNALANGRTLSKGIAALKGKGLIREDVPGSFTVFSPLFAEYVRTGTHAPATAAGHLRFVLDRDTGILQLDGRTIHLDALEVELVDLFLSRRPAACEDGEMIARLIVVQPSGVSFKQLYQLLSQLQTKLNTGGKQYLIRDPDTRWRLIGDQES
;
A
#
# COMPACT_ATOMS: atom_id res chain seq x y z
N MET A 1 21.51 1.75 16.33
CA MET A 1 21.93 3.11 15.91
C MET A 1 20.91 4.10 16.46
N PRO A 2 21.31 5.26 17.01
CA PRO A 2 20.32 6.20 17.52
C PRO A 2 19.52 6.73 16.35
N GLU A 3 18.23 6.41 16.34
CA GLU A 3 17.27 6.91 15.37
C GLU A 3 17.22 8.42 15.55
N ARG A 4 17.73 9.20 14.58
CA ARG A 4 17.68 10.66 14.69
C ARG A 4 16.20 11.05 14.73
N ALA A 5 15.81 11.55 15.89
CA ALA A 5 14.48 12.03 16.21
C ALA A 5 14.06 13.15 15.25
N PHE A 6 13.06 12.91 14.40
CA PHE A 6 12.40 14.00 13.71
C PHE A 6 11.75 14.97 14.74
N PRO A 7 11.64 16.28 14.42
CA PRO A 7 11.02 17.27 15.30
C PRO A 7 9.56 16.95 15.58
N ALA A 8 9.01 17.48 16.69
CA ALA A 8 7.61 17.26 17.05
C ALA A 8 6.62 17.81 16.01
N SER A 9 7.01 18.83 15.24
CA SER A 9 6.23 19.41 14.16
C SER A 9 6.09 18.49 12.94
N PHE A 10 6.96 17.49 12.79
CA PHE A 10 6.94 16.58 11.65
C PHE A 10 5.64 15.78 11.61
N ARG A 11 4.90 15.86 10.50
CA ARG A 11 3.56 15.25 10.34
C ARG A 11 2.51 15.75 11.33
N SER A 12 2.70 16.95 11.89
CA SER A 12 1.75 17.56 12.83
C SER A 12 0.33 17.72 12.25
N GLU A 13 0.20 17.86 10.94
CA GLU A 13 -1.08 17.95 10.23
C GLU A 13 -1.93 16.69 10.31
N VAL A 14 -1.31 15.54 10.57
CA VAL A 14 -1.99 14.26 10.78
C VAL A 14 -2.04 13.92 12.26
N ILE A 15 -0.91 14.07 12.96
CA ILE A 15 -0.78 13.65 14.36
C ILE A 15 -1.70 14.46 15.26
N LYS A 16 -1.75 15.79 15.11
CA LYS A 16 -2.59 16.64 15.96
C LYS A 16 -4.09 16.27 15.88
N PRO A 17 -4.73 16.26 14.69
CA PRO A 17 -6.15 15.89 14.62
C PRO A 17 -6.42 14.43 14.99
N LEU A 18 -5.47 13.52 14.77
CA LEU A 18 -5.56 12.13 15.24
C LEU A 18 -5.65 12.08 16.77
N VAL A 19 -4.72 12.74 17.46
CA VAL A 19 -4.69 12.77 18.94
C VAL A 19 -5.94 13.43 19.51
N ASP A 20 -6.43 14.51 18.89
CA ASP A 20 -7.67 15.18 19.31
C ASP A 20 -8.89 14.24 19.22
N LYS A 21 -8.96 13.39 18.19
CA LYS A 21 -10.01 12.36 18.05
C LYS A 21 -9.86 11.25 19.09
N LEU A 22 -8.64 10.75 19.30
CA LEU A 22 -8.37 9.71 20.30
C LEU A 22 -8.69 10.17 21.73
N ARG A 23 -8.42 11.44 22.07
CA ARG A 23 -8.84 12.05 23.35
C ARG A 23 -10.35 12.02 23.57
N ARG A 24 -11.13 12.11 22.49
CA ARG A 24 -12.60 11.99 22.52
C ARG A 24 -13.10 10.55 22.49
N GLY A 25 -12.22 9.54 22.52
CA GLY A 25 -12.64 8.14 22.48
C GLY A 25 -13.07 7.67 21.08
N GLU A 26 -12.68 8.40 20.03
CA GLU A 26 -13.08 8.13 18.65
C GLU A 26 -12.10 7.18 17.96
N SER A 27 -12.63 6.17 17.26
CA SER A 27 -11.87 5.42 16.27
C SER A 27 -11.66 6.27 15.01
N VAL A 28 -10.52 6.10 14.34
CA VAL A 28 -10.07 6.98 13.24
C VAL A 28 -9.65 6.15 12.04
N SER A 29 -9.98 6.60 10.84
CA SER A 29 -9.44 6.02 9.60
C SER A 29 -8.40 6.96 9.00
N LEU A 30 -7.15 6.52 8.94
CA LEU A 30 -6.06 7.19 8.27
C LEU A 30 -5.93 6.63 6.85
N ILE A 31 -6.07 7.50 5.86
CA ILE A 31 -6.08 7.08 4.46
C ILE A 31 -4.98 7.78 3.72
N GLY A 32 -4.13 7.02 3.04
CA GLY A 32 -3.09 7.61 2.23
C GLY A 32 -2.57 6.64 1.20
N VAL A 33 -2.28 7.15 0.00
CA VAL A 33 -1.77 6.32 -1.11
C VAL A 33 -0.48 5.58 -0.76
N ALA A 34 -0.10 4.66 -1.64
CA ALA A 34 1.14 3.90 -1.51
C ALA A 34 2.33 4.84 -1.24
N SER A 35 3.18 4.46 -0.29
CA SER A 35 4.40 5.19 0.09
C SER A 35 4.24 6.69 0.37
N ILE A 36 3.06 7.15 0.77
CA ILE A 36 2.86 8.56 1.13
C ILE A 36 3.57 8.95 2.44
N GLY A 37 3.97 7.95 3.25
CA GLY A 37 4.61 8.14 4.56
C GLY A 37 3.76 7.71 5.75
N LYS A 38 2.77 6.83 5.56
CA LYS A 38 1.94 6.26 6.65
C LYS A 38 2.77 5.68 7.80
N GLY A 39 3.74 4.83 7.48
CA GLY A 39 4.66 4.26 8.47
C GLY A 39 5.50 5.30 9.22
N ASN A 40 5.77 6.48 8.63
CA ASN A 40 6.45 7.55 9.35
C ASN A 40 5.53 8.24 10.36
N VAL A 41 4.24 8.41 10.04
CA VAL A 41 3.23 8.89 11.01
C VAL A 41 3.14 7.92 12.20
N MET A 42 3.03 6.62 11.92
CA MET A 42 3.01 5.57 12.94
C MET A 42 4.25 5.60 13.83
N ARG A 43 5.43 5.62 13.21
CA ARG A 43 6.69 5.65 13.96
C ARG A 43 6.80 6.90 14.82
N GLN A 44 6.35 8.07 14.34
CA GLN A 44 6.28 9.26 15.18
C GLN A 44 5.36 9.07 16.38
N LEU A 45 4.14 8.63 16.12
CA LEU A 45 3.09 8.53 17.14
C LEU A 45 3.51 7.60 18.28
N LEU A 46 4.30 6.56 18.01
CA LEU A 46 4.78 5.62 19.02
C LEU A 46 5.93 6.16 19.88
N ARG A 47 6.65 7.19 19.43
CA ARG A 47 7.78 7.75 20.18
C ARG A 47 7.30 8.42 21.46
N LYS A 48 7.90 8.06 22.60
CA LYS A 48 7.53 8.63 23.91
C LYS A 48 7.54 10.17 23.90
N SER A 49 8.59 10.79 23.37
CA SER A 49 8.70 12.26 23.32
C SER A 49 7.56 12.92 22.52
N ILE A 50 7.07 12.26 21.47
CA ILE A 50 5.96 12.74 20.66
C ILE A 50 4.64 12.53 21.39
N ARG A 51 4.47 11.37 22.05
CA ARG A 51 3.30 11.12 22.90
C ARG A 51 3.20 12.14 24.04
N ASP A 52 4.30 12.35 24.76
CA ASP A 52 4.36 13.36 25.82
C ASP A 52 4.00 14.76 25.28
N TYR A 53 4.47 15.13 24.08
CA TYR A 53 4.19 16.42 23.47
C TYR A 53 2.71 16.60 23.07
N TYR A 54 2.12 15.62 22.36
CA TYR A 54 0.77 15.75 21.83
C TYR A 54 -0.33 15.33 22.81
N PHE A 55 -0.13 14.24 23.55
CA PHE A 55 -1.10 13.75 24.55
C PHE A 55 -0.92 14.44 25.91
N GLN A 56 0.20 15.12 26.16
CA GLN A 56 0.43 15.91 27.39
C GLN A 56 0.15 15.07 28.64
N ASP A 57 -0.64 15.58 29.59
CA ASP A 57 -0.99 14.90 30.83
C ASP A 57 -1.73 13.56 30.61
N ASP A 58 -2.40 13.40 29.45
CA ASP A 58 -3.05 12.13 29.10
C ASP A 58 -2.08 11.06 28.58
N ALA A 59 -0.80 11.37 28.31
CA ALA A 59 0.11 10.44 27.63
C ALA A 59 0.24 9.08 28.34
N ALA A 60 0.18 9.08 29.68
CA ALA A 60 0.25 7.87 30.51
C ALA A 60 -1.03 7.02 30.47
N ARG A 61 -2.14 7.58 30.00
CA ARG A 61 -3.44 6.90 29.89
C ARG A 61 -3.57 6.13 28.58
N PHE A 62 -2.79 6.46 27.57
CA PHE A 62 -2.91 5.87 26.24
C PHE A 62 -1.86 4.79 25.99
N VAL A 63 -2.34 3.54 25.86
CA VAL A 63 -1.54 2.39 25.43
C VAL A 63 -1.79 2.14 23.95
N LEU A 64 -0.81 2.49 23.13
CA LEU A 64 -0.86 2.33 21.67
C LEU A 64 -0.25 0.97 21.30
N ILE A 65 -1.01 0.15 20.61
CA ILE A 65 -0.63 -1.22 20.24
C ILE A 65 -0.70 -1.35 18.73
N THR A 66 0.44 -1.65 18.09
CA THR A 66 0.50 -1.87 16.65
C THR A 66 0.13 -3.29 16.30
N ILE A 67 -0.79 -3.45 15.36
CA ILE A 67 -1.09 -4.71 14.70
C ILE A 67 -0.70 -4.52 13.23
N ASP A 68 0.41 -5.13 12.82
CA ASP A 68 0.85 -5.10 11.43
C ASP A 68 0.12 -6.20 10.65
N CYS A 69 -0.83 -5.78 9.82
CA CYS A 69 -1.70 -6.70 9.10
C CYS A 69 -0.97 -7.44 7.97
N ASN A 70 0.25 -7.04 7.60
CA ASN A 70 1.05 -7.77 6.62
C ASN A 70 1.59 -9.09 7.17
N PHE A 71 1.70 -9.24 8.50
CA PHE A 71 2.15 -10.49 9.13
C PHE A 71 1.04 -11.50 9.37
N LEU A 72 -0.23 -11.15 9.10
CA LEU A 72 -1.35 -12.08 9.17
C LEU A 72 -1.17 -13.19 8.12
N ARG A 73 -0.89 -14.42 8.58
CA ARG A 73 -0.67 -15.59 7.70
C ARG A 73 -1.92 -15.94 6.89
N ASP A 74 -3.08 -15.79 7.52
CA ASP A 74 -4.39 -15.85 6.92
C ASP A 74 -5.31 -14.84 7.61
N TYR A 75 -6.46 -14.56 6.98
CA TYR A 75 -7.44 -13.59 7.47
C TYR A 75 -8.58 -14.26 8.23
N GLN A 76 -8.35 -15.46 8.77
CA GLN A 76 -9.33 -16.14 9.60
C GLN A 76 -9.47 -15.41 10.93
N ASP A 77 -10.70 -15.33 11.43
CA ASP A 77 -11.06 -14.63 12.65
C ASP A 77 -10.15 -14.98 13.85
N ALA A 78 -9.84 -16.27 14.03
CA ALA A 78 -8.99 -16.76 15.10
C ALA A 78 -7.55 -16.22 15.03
N ALA A 79 -6.96 -16.20 13.83
CA ALA A 79 -5.62 -15.67 13.59
C ALA A 79 -5.57 -14.17 13.87
N VAL A 80 -6.61 -13.43 13.44
CA VAL A 80 -6.70 -12.00 13.72
C VAL A 80 -6.81 -11.74 15.22
N TYR A 81 -7.72 -12.39 15.95
CA TYR A 81 -7.83 -12.22 17.40
C TYR A 81 -6.54 -12.60 18.15
N ALA A 82 -5.79 -13.59 17.65
CA ALA A 82 -4.49 -13.96 18.21
C ALA A 82 -3.47 -12.81 18.13
N GLU A 83 -3.45 -12.05 17.03
CA GLU A 83 -2.57 -10.88 16.90
C GLU A 83 -2.95 -9.76 17.89
N PHE A 84 -4.25 -9.52 18.12
CA PHE A 84 -4.68 -8.56 19.15
C PHE A 84 -4.22 -8.99 20.56
N LEU A 85 -4.39 -10.28 20.90
CA LEU A 85 -3.90 -10.85 22.17
C LEU A 85 -2.37 -10.76 22.29
N GLY A 86 -1.65 -11.05 21.20
CA GLY A 86 -0.19 -10.91 21.14
C GLY A 86 0.26 -9.46 21.33
N GLY A 87 -0.44 -8.50 20.71
CA GLY A 87 -0.21 -7.06 20.91
C GLY A 87 -0.43 -6.63 22.36
N LEU A 88 -1.51 -7.09 23.00
CA LEU A 88 -1.76 -6.86 24.43
C LEU A 88 -0.65 -7.46 25.29
N ALA A 89 -0.19 -8.68 24.98
CA ALA A 89 0.90 -9.32 25.72
C ALA A 89 2.22 -8.54 25.63
N GLN A 90 2.53 -7.97 24.46
CA GLN A 90 3.71 -7.11 24.28
C GLN A 90 3.56 -5.79 25.05
N ALA A 91 2.35 -5.24 25.10
CA ALA A 91 2.03 -4.01 25.80
C ALA A 91 1.75 -4.18 27.29
N ALA A 92 1.75 -5.41 27.84
CA ALA A 92 1.31 -5.72 29.21
C ALA A 92 1.98 -4.82 30.28
N LYS A 93 3.28 -4.52 30.11
CA LYS A 93 4.03 -3.65 31.03
C LYS A 93 3.55 -2.20 31.06
N ALA A 94 2.92 -1.73 29.98
CA ALA A 94 2.39 -0.37 29.90
C ALA A 94 1.13 -0.19 30.76
N PHE A 95 0.43 -1.27 31.10
CA PHE A 95 -0.77 -1.24 31.95
C PHE A 95 -0.46 -1.23 33.46
N GLY A 96 0.79 -1.04 33.85
CA GLY A 96 1.23 -1.02 35.25
C GLY A 96 1.65 -2.38 35.80
N ALA A 97 2.38 -2.37 36.92
CA ALA A 97 2.98 -3.57 37.51
C ALA A 97 1.95 -4.62 37.96
N GLN A 98 0.76 -4.18 38.37
CA GLN A 98 -0.36 -5.03 38.78
C GLN A 98 -0.88 -5.94 37.66
N ASN A 99 -0.70 -5.53 36.39
CA ASN A 99 -1.13 -6.28 35.22
C ASN A 99 0.01 -7.15 34.63
N SER A 100 1.23 -7.05 35.16
CA SER A 100 2.36 -7.88 34.72
C SER A 100 2.11 -9.40 34.82
N PRO A 101 1.38 -9.93 35.82
CA PRO A 101 1.05 -11.36 35.88
C PRO A 101 0.12 -11.84 34.76
N LEU A 102 -0.58 -10.94 34.06
CA LEU A 102 -1.45 -11.30 32.93
C LEU A 102 -0.66 -11.58 31.65
N GLN A 103 0.57 -11.10 31.53
CA GLN A 103 1.36 -11.27 30.31
C GLN A 103 1.50 -12.74 29.87
N PRO A 104 1.90 -13.69 30.72
CA PRO A 104 2.02 -15.09 30.32
C PRO A 104 0.69 -15.70 29.88
N GLN A 105 -0.42 -15.28 30.50
CA GLN A 105 -1.76 -15.72 30.15
C GLN A 105 -2.19 -15.19 28.77
N LEU A 106 -1.91 -13.92 28.47
CA LEU A 106 -2.17 -13.34 27.14
C LEU A 106 -1.37 -14.05 26.04
N VAL A 107 -0.09 -14.37 26.31
CA VAL A 107 0.74 -15.16 25.38
C VAL A 107 0.14 -16.55 25.15
N GLN A 108 -0.33 -17.20 26.22
CA GLN A 108 -0.95 -18.52 26.10
C GLN A 108 -2.25 -18.45 25.28
N TRP A 109 -3.15 -17.49 25.58
CA TRP A 109 -4.38 -17.30 24.82
C TRP A 109 -4.13 -17.00 23.33
N ALA A 110 -3.10 -16.23 23.01
CA ALA A 110 -2.71 -15.98 21.62
C ALA A 110 -2.29 -17.28 20.90
N ARG A 111 -1.55 -18.16 21.58
CA ARG A 111 -1.16 -19.48 21.04
C ARG A 111 -2.36 -20.44 20.90
N ASP A 112 -3.26 -20.43 21.87
CA ASP A 112 -4.46 -21.29 21.86
C ASP A 112 -5.40 -20.91 20.71
N ALA A 113 -5.53 -19.60 20.45
CA ALA A 113 -6.28 -19.06 19.31
C ALA A 113 -5.75 -19.57 17.96
N GLN A 114 -4.43 -19.75 17.82
CA GLN A 114 -3.81 -20.22 16.57
C GLN A 114 -3.85 -21.75 16.39
N SER A 115 -4.02 -22.54 17.46
CA SER A 115 -3.74 -23.98 17.43
C SER A 115 -4.97 -24.89 17.34
N ALA A 116 -6.10 -24.59 17.99
CA ALA A 116 -7.30 -25.45 17.90
C ALA A 116 -8.61 -24.86 18.45
N ALA A 117 -8.58 -23.80 19.26
CA ALA A 117 -9.77 -23.37 20.01
C ALA A 117 -10.82 -22.61 19.16
N GLY A 118 -10.45 -22.21 17.94
CA GLY A 118 -11.33 -21.55 16.99
C GLY A 118 -11.64 -20.09 17.35
N ALA A 119 -12.32 -19.41 16.43
CA ALA A 119 -12.59 -17.97 16.52
C ALA A 119 -13.41 -17.53 17.75
N PRO A 120 -14.47 -18.25 18.18
CA PRO A 120 -15.28 -17.82 19.33
C PRO A 120 -14.49 -17.79 20.64
N PHE A 121 -13.63 -18.78 20.86
CA PHE A 121 -12.77 -18.84 22.06
C PHE A 121 -11.72 -17.73 22.05
N ALA A 122 -11.10 -17.49 20.90
CA ALA A 122 -10.15 -16.39 20.73
C ALA A 122 -10.79 -15.02 21.01
N GLN A 123 -12.00 -14.79 20.48
CA GLN A 123 -12.76 -13.58 20.75
C GLN A 123 -13.10 -13.42 22.23
N GLN A 124 -13.53 -14.51 22.88
CA GLN A 124 -13.87 -14.50 24.30
C GLN A 124 -12.64 -14.19 25.17
N ASN A 125 -11.48 -14.77 24.87
CA ASN A 125 -10.24 -14.48 25.58
C ASN A 125 -9.80 -13.03 25.39
N LEU A 126 -9.94 -12.48 24.17
CA LEU A 126 -9.65 -11.06 23.92
C LEU A 126 -10.59 -10.16 24.73
N ARG A 127 -11.89 -10.48 24.79
CA ARG A 127 -12.85 -9.75 25.62
C ARG A 127 -12.44 -9.79 27.09
N HIS A 128 -12.16 -10.97 27.64
CA HIS A 128 -11.73 -11.14 29.03
C HIS A 128 -10.44 -10.37 29.35
N ALA A 129 -9.48 -10.39 28.42
CA ALA A 129 -8.25 -9.62 28.54
C ALA A 129 -8.54 -8.11 28.64
N LEU A 130 -9.38 -7.58 27.75
CA LEU A 130 -9.75 -6.17 27.73
C LEU A 130 -10.52 -5.79 29.00
N GLU A 131 -11.46 -6.62 29.45
CA GLU A 131 -12.18 -6.42 30.71
C GLU A 131 -11.22 -6.32 31.89
N GLN A 132 -10.24 -7.21 32.02
CA GLN A 132 -9.28 -7.17 33.12
C GLN A 132 -8.33 -5.96 33.06
N LEU A 133 -7.86 -5.59 31.87
CA LEU A 133 -6.91 -4.48 31.71
C LEU A 133 -7.59 -3.10 31.88
N LEU A 134 -8.85 -2.99 31.48
CA LEU A 134 -9.62 -1.74 31.51
C LEU A 134 -10.49 -1.60 32.77
N ALA A 135 -10.74 -2.68 33.51
CA ALA A 135 -11.50 -2.63 34.76
C ALA A 135 -10.79 -1.75 35.79
N ASN A 136 -11.51 -0.75 36.31
CA ASN A 136 -11.03 0.18 37.33
C ASN A 136 -9.74 0.94 36.96
N SER A 137 -9.45 1.08 35.66
CA SER A 137 -8.33 1.86 35.15
C SER A 137 -8.82 3.05 34.32
N ASP A 138 -8.06 4.13 34.34
CA ASP A 138 -8.26 5.28 33.44
C ASP A 138 -7.53 5.10 32.10
N GLN A 139 -6.99 3.89 31.88
CA GLN A 139 -6.25 3.49 30.70
C GLN A 139 -7.19 3.40 29.49
N ARG A 140 -6.60 3.66 28.34
CA ARG A 140 -7.24 3.65 27.04
C ARG A 140 -6.33 2.90 26.07
N ILE A 141 -6.88 1.90 25.41
CA ILE A 141 -6.20 1.06 24.43
C ILE A 141 -6.54 1.58 23.03
N VAL A 142 -5.49 1.82 22.25
CA VAL A 142 -5.62 2.18 20.84
C VAL A 142 -4.91 1.11 20.02
N PHE A 143 -5.67 0.31 19.29
CA PHE A 143 -5.10 -0.60 18.30
C PHE A 143 -4.88 0.14 16.99
N LEU A 144 -3.63 0.21 16.57
CA LEU A 144 -3.21 0.79 15.30
C LEU A 144 -3.06 -0.35 14.29
N LEU A 145 -4.01 -0.47 13.37
CA LEU A 145 -4.05 -1.52 12.35
C LEU A 145 -3.29 -1.01 11.12
N ASP A 146 -2.01 -1.39 11.00
CA ASP A 146 -1.15 -0.96 9.90
C ASP A 146 -1.35 -1.80 8.64
N ASP A 147 -1.31 -1.15 7.47
CA ASP A 147 -1.58 -1.72 6.14
C ASP A 147 -2.77 -2.70 6.11
N CYS A 148 -3.91 -2.29 6.69
CA CYS A 148 -5.03 -3.19 6.91
C CYS A 148 -5.98 -3.35 5.71
N ASP A 149 -5.61 -2.89 4.49
CA ASP A 149 -6.43 -3.02 3.29
C ASP A 149 -6.90 -4.48 3.07
N ALA A 150 -5.97 -5.43 3.09
CA ALA A 150 -6.27 -6.84 2.87
C ALA A 150 -7.10 -7.46 4.01
N LEU A 151 -6.89 -7.02 5.25
CA LEU A 151 -7.72 -7.43 6.39
C LEU A 151 -9.17 -6.99 6.15
N ILE A 152 -9.38 -5.73 5.76
CA ILE A 152 -10.71 -5.21 5.48
C ILE A 152 -11.35 -5.91 4.29
N GLU A 153 -10.57 -6.22 3.24
CA GLU A 153 -11.04 -6.92 2.03
C GLU A 153 -11.39 -8.39 2.25
N ARG A 154 -10.77 -9.08 3.21
CA ARG A 154 -10.86 -10.55 3.34
C ARG A 154 -11.49 -11.05 4.64
N ALA A 155 -11.51 -10.23 5.70
CA ALA A 155 -12.12 -10.58 6.99
C ALA A 155 -13.58 -11.03 6.87
N SER A 156 -14.03 -11.94 7.73
CA SER A 156 -15.44 -12.31 7.78
C SER A 156 -16.32 -11.15 8.33
N PRO A 157 -17.62 -11.12 8.00
CA PRO A 157 -18.59 -10.26 8.71
C PRO A 157 -18.59 -10.46 10.23
N ALA A 158 -18.38 -11.71 10.68
CA ALA A 158 -18.40 -12.05 12.09
C ALA A 158 -17.25 -11.38 12.86
N LEU A 159 -16.04 -11.35 12.29
CA LEU A 159 -14.91 -10.62 12.84
C LEU A 159 -15.20 -9.12 12.98
N MET A 160 -15.74 -8.49 11.93
CA MET A 160 -16.02 -7.04 11.95
C MET A 160 -17.08 -6.67 12.99
N ARG A 161 -18.14 -7.48 13.10
CA ARG A 161 -19.14 -7.34 14.19
C ARG A 161 -18.52 -7.58 15.56
N GLY A 162 -17.60 -8.54 15.67
CA GLY A 162 -16.90 -8.82 16.91
C GLY A 162 -16.03 -7.66 17.38
N LEU A 163 -15.23 -7.06 16.50
CA LEU A 163 -14.45 -5.87 16.80
C LEU A 163 -15.35 -4.68 17.16
N ARG A 164 -16.46 -4.49 16.44
CA ARG A 164 -17.45 -3.46 16.77
C ARG A 164 -18.00 -3.64 18.20
N ALA A 165 -18.41 -4.86 18.53
CA ALA A 165 -18.96 -5.19 19.84
C ALA A 165 -17.94 -4.99 20.97
N LEU A 166 -16.67 -5.34 20.75
CA LEU A 166 -15.59 -5.07 21.71
C LEU A 166 -15.43 -3.56 21.96
N ARG A 167 -15.42 -2.74 20.90
CA ARG A 167 -15.38 -1.28 21.05
C ARG A 167 -16.57 -0.74 21.82
N ASP A 168 -17.78 -1.24 21.54
CA ASP A 168 -18.99 -0.78 22.24
C ASP A 168 -18.99 -1.13 23.73
N ALA A 169 -18.52 -2.33 24.07
CA ALA A 169 -18.39 -2.76 25.47
C ALA A 169 -17.38 -1.91 26.27
N HIS A 170 -16.40 -1.33 25.59
CA HIS A 170 -15.34 -0.50 26.19
C HIS A 170 -15.33 0.90 25.58
N LYS A 171 -16.51 1.49 25.40
CA LYS A 171 -16.66 2.83 24.81
C LYS A 171 -15.76 3.84 25.53
N ASP A 172 -15.11 4.71 24.75
CA ASP A 172 -14.15 5.73 25.18
C ASP A 172 -12.81 5.20 25.72
N GLN A 173 -12.68 3.90 26.00
CA GLN A 173 -11.45 3.24 26.44
C GLN A 173 -10.81 2.35 25.36
N LEU A 174 -11.57 1.86 24.38
CA LEU A 174 -11.07 1.08 23.27
C LEU A 174 -11.31 1.79 21.94
N MET A 175 -10.24 2.04 21.19
CA MET A 175 -10.28 2.68 19.88
C MET A 175 -9.49 1.89 18.84
N TYR A 176 -9.91 2.03 17.59
CA TYR A 176 -9.19 1.51 16.43
C TYR A 176 -8.70 2.67 15.57
N VAL A 177 -7.45 2.60 15.14
CA VAL A 177 -6.92 3.46 14.06
C VAL A 177 -6.61 2.56 12.89
N THR A 178 -7.35 2.70 11.79
CA THR A 178 -7.07 1.95 10.56
C THR A 178 -6.12 2.74 9.67
N LEU A 179 -5.13 2.08 9.09
CA LEU A 179 -4.25 2.66 8.09
C LEU A 179 -4.47 1.94 6.77
N THR A 180 -5.08 2.62 5.81
CA THR A 180 -5.41 2.05 4.51
C THR A 180 -4.97 2.93 3.35
N ARG A 181 -4.89 2.33 2.15
CA ARG A 181 -4.64 3.08 0.91
C ARG A 181 -5.89 3.73 0.37
N ARG A 182 -7.04 3.09 0.60
CA ARG A 182 -8.36 3.50 0.13
C ARG A 182 -9.32 3.65 1.30
N GLU A 183 -10.42 4.34 1.07
CA GLU A 183 -11.51 4.42 2.05
C GLU A 183 -12.06 3.02 2.34
N LEU A 184 -12.42 2.74 3.59
CA LEU A 184 -12.94 1.42 3.98
C LEU A 184 -14.14 1.01 3.10
N ALA A 185 -15.04 1.97 2.82
CA ALA A 185 -16.20 1.78 1.96
C ALA A 185 -15.87 1.51 0.48
N ARG A 186 -14.62 1.73 0.04
CA ARG A 186 -14.13 1.42 -1.31
C ARG A 186 -13.37 0.09 -1.37
N LEU A 187 -12.93 -0.43 -0.22
CA LEU A 187 -12.25 -1.73 -0.14
C LEU A 187 -13.22 -2.90 -0.30
N ARG A 188 -14.50 -2.70 -0.03
CA ARG A 188 -15.54 -3.72 -0.20
C ARG A 188 -16.82 -3.17 -0.80
N PRO A 189 -17.59 -3.98 -1.54
CA PRO A 189 -18.94 -3.63 -1.91
C PRO A 189 -19.77 -3.27 -0.66
N PRO A 190 -20.60 -2.23 -0.71
CA PRO A 190 -21.49 -1.90 0.40
C PRO A 190 -22.39 -3.10 0.74
N SER A 191 -22.39 -3.51 2.00
CA SER A 191 -23.36 -4.46 2.54
C SER A 191 -23.65 -4.15 4.01
N SER A 192 -24.86 -4.48 4.45
CA SER A 192 -25.30 -4.29 5.85
C SER A 192 -24.44 -5.09 6.84
N ASP A 193 -23.79 -6.16 6.38
CA ASP A 193 -22.91 -7.00 7.17
C ASP A 193 -21.65 -6.27 7.70
N PHE A 194 -21.20 -5.22 7.02
CA PHE A 194 -19.97 -4.47 7.35
C PHE A 194 -20.22 -3.01 7.77
N GLU A 195 -21.43 -2.50 7.54
CA GLU A 195 -21.82 -1.12 7.82
C GLU A 195 -21.51 -0.74 9.28
N HIS A 196 -21.81 -1.60 10.24
CA HIS A 196 -21.61 -1.32 11.67
C HIS A 196 -20.16 -1.06 12.09
N PHE A 197 -19.17 -1.75 11.50
CA PHE A 197 -17.76 -1.46 11.80
C PHE A 197 -17.32 -0.20 11.06
N PHE A 198 -17.79 -0.02 9.83
CA PHE A 198 -17.39 1.13 9.02
C PHE A 198 -17.91 2.44 9.61
N GLU A 199 -19.11 2.44 10.21
CA GLU A 199 -19.73 3.52 11.01
C GLU A 199 -18.86 4.05 12.16
N LEU A 200 -17.86 3.30 12.61
CA LEU A 200 -16.90 3.78 13.62
C LEU A 200 -16.05 4.95 13.12
N THR A 201 -15.84 5.04 11.81
CA THR A 201 -14.82 5.87 11.18
C THR A 201 -15.26 6.89 10.11
N PRO A 202 -16.49 6.94 9.54
CA PRO A 202 -16.75 7.79 8.37
C PRO A 202 -16.71 9.27 8.74
N SER A 203 -17.14 9.62 9.96
CA SER A 203 -17.05 10.97 10.53
C SER A 203 -15.63 11.36 10.99
N HIS A 204 -14.68 10.41 10.95
CA HIS A 204 -13.36 10.53 11.55
C HIS A 204 -12.25 10.09 10.60
N MET A 205 -12.40 10.37 9.31
CA MET A 205 -11.39 10.14 8.30
C MET A 205 -10.32 11.25 8.30
N ILE A 206 -9.05 10.88 8.27
CA ILE A 206 -7.93 11.80 8.08
C ILE A 206 -7.11 11.34 6.88
N GLY A 207 -7.10 12.17 5.83
CA GLY A 207 -6.24 11.97 4.67
C GLY A 207 -4.77 12.28 5.01
N ILE A 208 -3.89 11.29 4.87
CA ILE A 208 -2.44 11.48 4.90
C ILE A 208 -2.01 11.97 3.52
N LYS A 209 -1.69 13.26 3.46
CA LYS A 209 -1.25 13.95 2.26
C LYS A 209 0.27 13.83 2.06
N PRO A 210 0.80 14.19 0.88
CA PRO A 210 2.23 14.41 0.71
C PRO A 210 2.80 15.32 1.82
N TYR A 211 4.10 15.23 2.08
CA TYR A 211 4.75 16.10 3.06
C TYR A 211 4.47 17.57 2.75
N ARG A 212 4.31 18.36 3.81
CA ARG A 212 4.55 19.80 3.71
C ARG A 212 6.01 20.02 3.37
N GLU A 213 6.32 21.17 2.78
CA GLU A 213 7.69 21.50 2.39
C GLU A 213 8.69 21.35 3.55
N GLN A 214 8.39 21.90 4.72
CA GLN A 214 9.21 21.76 5.93
C GLN A 214 9.44 20.29 6.33
N ASP A 215 8.45 19.42 6.15
CA ASP A 215 8.58 17.99 6.44
C ASP A 215 9.41 17.27 5.37
N ALA A 216 9.30 17.69 4.11
CA ALA A 216 10.12 17.18 3.02
C ALA A 216 11.61 17.55 3.23
N GLU A 217 11.89 18.78 3.66
CA GLU A 217 13.23 19.23 4.03
C GLU A 217 13.83 18.40 5.17
N VAL A 218 13.06 18.19 6.25
CA VAL A 218 13.45 17.33 7.37
C VAL A 218 13.78 15.91 6.90
N MET A 219 12.99 15.36 5.97
CA MET A 219 13.25 14.04 5.39
C MET A 219 14.52 14.02 4.52
N LEU A 220 14.75 15.06 3.71
CA LEU A 220 15.95 15.20 2.89
C LEU A 220 17.21 15.30 3.76
N ASP A 221 17.18 16.12 4.81
CA ASP A 221 18.28 16.26 5.77
C ASP A 221 18.56 14.93 6.49
N TRP A 222 17.51 14.20 6.85
CA TRP A 222 17.66 12.87 7.42
C TRP A 222 18.30 11.89 6.43
N MET A 223 17.85 11.85 5.18
CA MET A 223 18.43 10.97 4.16
C MET A 223 19.90 11.32 3.87
N ALA A 224 20.23 12.61 3.78
CA ALA A 224 21.60 13.10 3.60
C ALA A 224 22.50 12.70 4.78
N SER A 225 22.00 12.79 6.01
CA SER A 225 22.78 12.42 7.21
C SER A 225 23.13 10.94 7.31
N ARG A 226 22.46 10.06 6.55
CA ARG A 226 22.72 8.61 6.54
C ARG A 226 23.85 8.20 5.60
N GLN A 227 24.30 9.09 4.73
CA GLN A 227 25.38 8.78 3.80
C GLN A 227 26.74 9.00 4.47
N LYS A 228 27.61 7.99 4.36
CA LYS A 228 28.93 7.96 5.03
C LYS A 228 30.05 8.61 4.23
N THR A 229 29.80 9.03 2.99
CA THR A 229 30.83 9.45 2.03
C THR A 229 30.38 10.72 1.31
N ASN A 230 31.12 11.81 1.51
CA ASN A 230 30.91 13.16 0.96
C ASN A 230 29.52 13.75 1.20
N VAL A 231 29.38 14.40 2.36
CA VAL A 231 28.21 15.18 2.77
C VAL A 231 28.10 16.45 1.91
N HIS A 232 27.59 16.33 0.69
CA HIS A 232 26.99 17.48 0.03
C HIS A 232 25.71 17.80 0.81
N GLN A 233 25.77 18.82 1.66
CA GLN A 233 24.57 19.35 2.30
C GLN A 233 23.73 20.00 1.20
N LEU A 234 22.50 19.54 1.05
CA LEU A 234 21.58 20.12 0.08
C LEU A 234 21.34 21.58 0.43
N THR A 235 21.47 22.46 -0.56
CA THR A 235 21.08 23.86 -0.41
C THR A 235 19.56 23.99 -0.29
N ASP A 236 19.07 25.12 0.22
CA ASP A 236 17.63 25.38 0.31
C ASP A 236 16.97 25.37 -1.08
N GLU A 237 17.68 25.82 -2.11
CA GLU A 237 17.21 25.76 -3.50
C GLU A 237 17.08 24.30 -4.00
N GLU A 238 18.06 23.44 -3.69
CA GLU A 238 17.99 22.02 -4.03
C GLU A 238 16.82 21.33 -3.31
N LYS A 239 16.63 21.61 -2.01
CA LYS A 239 15.51 21.07 -1.22
C LYS A 239 14.15 21.52 -1.77
N HIS A 240 14.01 22.81 -2.07
CA HIS A 240 12.82 23.35 -2.70
C HIS A 240 12.56 22.66 -4.05
N ARG A 241 13.61 22.46 -4.86
CA ARG A 241 13.49 21.78 -6.15
C ARG A 241 13.04 20.32 -6.01
N PHE A 242 13.57 19.57 -5.04
CA PHE A 242 13.07 18.23 -4.71
C PHE A 242 11.59 18.25 -4.33
N TYR A 243 11.18 19.20 -3.48
CA TYR A 243 9.79 19.35 -3.07
C TYR A 243 8.88 19.63 -4.27
N ILE A 244 9.23 20.58 -5.14
CA ILE A 244 8.46 20.90 -6.35
C ILE A 244 8.36 19.70 -7.30
N LEU A 245 9.46 18.99 -7.57
CA LEU A 245 9.47 17.84 -8.49
C LEU A 245 8.60 16.69 -7.99
N THR A 246 8.66 16.42 -6.69
CA THR A 246 8.04 15.24 -6.07
C THR A 246 6.67 15.55 -5.45
N GLY A 247 6.30 16.83 -5.38
CA GLY A 247 5.12 17.31 -4.66
C GLY A 247 5.11 16.94 -3.18
N GLY A 248 6.28 16.64 -2.59
CA GLY A 248 6.43 16.17 -1.21
C GLY A 248 6.02 14.71 -0.98
N HIS A 249 5.74 13.92 -2.01
CA HIS A 249 5.37 12.52 -1.81
C HIS A 249 6.57 11.68 -1.36
N ALA A 250 6.46 10.96 -0.24
CA ALA A 250 7.62 10.36 0.42
C ALA A 250 8.39 9.36 -0.46
N GLY A 251 7.69 8.47 -1.18
CA GLY A 251 8.31 7.52 -2.11
C GLY A 251 9.07 8.21 -3.25
N LEU A 252 8.39 9.08 -4.01
CA LEU A 252 9.01 9.91 -5.05
C LEU A 252 10.19 10.73 -4.50
N LEU A 253 10.04 11.42 -3.37
CA LEU A 253 11.09 12.22 -2.75
C LEU A 253 12.34 11.38 -2.47
N LYS A 254 12.16 10.19 -1.90
CA LYS A 254 13.25 9.25 -1.64
C LYS A 254 13.95 8.82 -2.93
N HIS A 255 13.20 8.37 -3.93
CA HIS A 255 13.79 7.84 -5.16
C HIS A 255 14.41 8.92 -6.04
N THR A 256 13.85 10.13 -6.04
CA THR A 256 14.46 11.29 -6.70
C THR A 256 15.75 11.69 -5.98
N TYR A 257 15.76 11.71 -4.64
CA TYR A 257 16.99 11.95 -3.88
C TYR A 257 18.06 10.89 -4.21
N GLU A 258 17.73 9.60 -4.15
CA GLU A 258 18.64 8.51 -4.50
C GLU A 258 19.21 8.64 -5.92
N ALA A 259 18.38 8.98 -6.92
CA ALA A 259 18.83 9.15 -8.30
C ALA A 259 19.89 10.25 -8.47
N THR A 260 19.77 11.35 -7.71
CA THR A 260 20.73 12.46 -7.75
C THR A 260 22.11 12.10 -7.17
N GLN A 261 22.17 11.05 -6.34
CA GLN A 261 23.43 10.57 -5.77
C GLN A 261 24.28 9.81 -6.80
N TYR A 262 23.67 9.37 -7.90
CA TYR A 262 24.32 8.62 -8.97
C TYR A 262 24.53 9.44 -10.25
N GLY A 263 24.59 10.77 -10.13
CA GLY A 263 25.09 11.67 -11.18
C GLY A 263 24.07 12.67 -11.75
N GLU A 264 22.81 12.62 -11.35
CA GLU A 264 21.82 13.63 -11.73
C GLU A 264 21.88 14.83 -10.79
N ARG A 265 21.83 16.06 -11.31
CA ARG A 265 21.73 17.26 -10.47
C ARG A 265 20.29 17.72 -10.44
N VAL A 266 19.74 17.91 -9.24
CA VAL A 266 18.32 18.24 -9.07
C VAL A 266 17.94 19.58 -9.72
N LEU A 267 18.92 20.49 -9.85
CA LEU A 267 18.77 21.80 -10.47
C LEU A 267 18.89 21.79 -12.01
N ASP A 268 19.22 20.65 -12.63
CA ASP A 268 19.31 20.57 -14.08
C ASP A 268 17.93 20.90 -14.72
N PRO A 269 17.88 21.72 -15.79
CA PRO A 269 16.61 22.07 -16.44
C PRO A 269 15.84 20.86 -16.98
N ASP A 270 16.54 19.83 -17.45
CA ASP A 270 16.01 18.59 -18.02
C ASP A 270 15.85 17.45 -16.99
N ILE A 271 16.01 17.75 -15.70
CA ILE A 271 15.99 16.75 -14.62
C ILE A 271 14.72 15.91 -14.62
N SER A 272 13.55 16.50 -14.90
CA SER A 272 12.29 15.76 -14.93
C SER A 272 12.31 14.64 -15.97
N ALA A 273 12.84 14.90 -17.17
CA ALA A 273 12.92 13.92 -18.23
C ALA A 273 13.91 12.79 -17.88
N LYS A 274 15.07 13.15 -17.31
CA LYS A 274 16.07 12.18 -16.82
C LYS A 274 15.50 11.27 -15.73
N LEU A 275 14.86 11.86 -14.72
CA LEU A 275 14.21 11.14 -13.61
C LEU A 275 13.09 10.22 -14.12
N MET A 276 12.30 10.66 -15.10
CA MET A 276 11.27 9.83 -15.71
C MET A 276 11.84 8.62 -16.49
N GLY A 277 13.13 8.62 -16.85
CA GLY A 277 13.82 7.44 -17.36
C GLY A 277 14.18 6.39 -16.29
N ARG A 278 14.10 6.73 -15.00
CA ARG A 278 14.49 5.83 -13.90
C ARG A 278 13.36 4.86 -13.54
N LYS A 279 13.69 3.56 -13.56
CA LYS A 279 12.76 2.47 -13.24
C LYS A 279 12.07 2.64 -11.88
N LEU A 280 12.81 3.03 -10.85
CA LEU A 280 12.27 3.18 -9.49
C LEU A 280 11.26 4.33 -9.38
N ILE A 281 11.46 5.42 -10.11
CA ILE A 281 10.53 6.56 -10.13
C ILE A 281 9.24 6.16 -10.86
N ARG A 282 9.35 5.48 -12.01
CA ARG A 282 8.19 4.95 -12.73
C ARG A 282 7.40 3.95 -11.89
N ALA A 283 8.08 2.99 -11.26
CA ALA A 283 7.46 2.01 -10.38
C ALA A 283 6.73 2.66 -9.20
N GLU A 284 7.26 3.78 -8.69
CA GLU A 284 6.61 4.52 -7.62
C GLU A 284 5.36 5.27 -8.09
N CYS A 285 5.41 5.91 -9.27
CA CYS A 285 4.22 6.48 -9.90
C CYS A 285 3.15 5.42 -10.18
N GLU A 286 3.55 4.23 -10.64
CA GLU A 286 2.65 3.10 -10.89
C GLU A 286 1.91 2.68 -9.61
N LYS A 287 2.63 2.54 -8.50
CA LYS A 287 2.01 2.22 -7.18
C LYS A 287 1.02 3.29 -6.73
N ILE A 288 1.33 4.57 -6.95
CA ILE A 288 0.40 5.66 -6.62
C ILE A 288 -0.88 5.50 -7.45
N LEU A 289 -0.75 5.32 -8.76
CA LEU A 289 -1.88 5.19 -9.69
C LEU A 289 -2.73 3.94 -9.41
N ALA A 290 -2.09 2.81 -9.08
CA ALA A 290 -2.76 1.56 -8.74
C ALA A 290 -3.58 1.65 -7.44
N GLY A 291 -3.28 2.60 -6.57
CA GLY A 291 -4.03 2.86 -5.33
C GLY A 291 -5.26 3.74 -5.50
N LEU A 292 -5.65 4.06 -6.73
CA LEU A 292 -6.75 4.99 -7.05
C LEU A 292 -7.93 4.27 -7.69
N GLU A 293 -9.11 4.76 -7.36
CA GLU A 293 -10.38 4.33 -7.94
C GLU A 293 -10.53 4.80 -9.40
N GLU A 294 -11.46 4.20 -10.15
CA GLU A 294 -11.65 4.52 -11.57
C GLU A 294 -12.03 5.99 -11.81
N ASP A 295 -12.87 6.56 -10.96
CA ASP A 295 -13.26 7.97 -11.00
C ASP A 295 -12.07 8.90 -10.70
N GLU A 296 -11.21 8.52 -9.76
CA GLU A 296 -9.98 9.23 -9.44
C GLU A 296 -8.94 9.18 -10.57
N ARG A 297 -8.72 8.00 -11.17
CA ARG A 297 -7.82 7.81 -12.32
C ARG A 297 -8.28 8.61 -13.53
N SER A 298 -9.59 8.57 -13.81
CA SER A 298 -10.20 9.34 -14.89
C SER A 298 -9.99 10.85 -14.69
N ALA A 299 -10.21 11.35 -13.46
CA ALA A 299 -10.02 12.76 -13.13
C ALA A 299 -8.56 13.20 -13.25
N LEU A 300 -7.60 12.39 -12.76
CA LEU A 300 -6.17 12.67 -12.92
C LEU A 300 -5.75 12.72 -14.39
N ASN A 301 -6.22 11.78 -15.21
CA ASN A 301 -5.94 11.77 -16.64
C ASN A 301 -6.44 13.06 -17.32
N ALA A 302 -7.66 13.48 -17.01
CA ALA A 302 -8.18 14.74 -17.52
C ALA A 302 -7.32 15.94 -17.09
N LEU A 303 -6.99 16.05 -15.81
CA LEU A 303 -6.16 17.15 -15.29
C LEU A 303 -4.76 17.16 -15.91
N ALA A 304 -4.11 16.00 -16.06
CA ALA A 304 -2.79 15.87 -16.68
C ALA A 304 -2.78 16.30 -18.16
N ASN A 305 -3.95 16.27 -18.81
CA ASN A 305 -4.19 16.66 -20.20
C ASN A 305 -4.92 18.01 -20.34
N GLY A 306 -5.05 18.79 -19.26
CA GLY A 306 -5.69 20.12 -19.28
C GLY A 306 -7.20 20.12 -19.53
N ARG A 307 -7.88 18.99 -19.25
CA ARG A 307 -9.34 18.83 -19.38
C ARG A 307 -10.01 18.92 -18.02
N THR A 308 -11.26 19.38 -18.01
CA THR A 308 -12.07 19.51 -16.78
C THR A 308 -12.97 18.29 -16.59
N LEU A 309 -12.83 17.57 -15.48
CA LEU A 309 -13.77 16.53 -15.04
C LEU A 309 -14.18 16.79 -13.59
N SER A 310 -15.41 16.43 -13.24
CA SER A 310 -16.02 16.75 -11.94
C SER A 310 -16.06 15.60 -10.93
N LYS A 311 -16.10 14.33 -11.38
CA LYS A 311 -16.10 13.16 -10.48
C LYS A 311 -14.67 12.87 -10.00
N GLY A 312 -14.52 12.41 -8.76
CA GLY A 312 -13.21 12.03 -8.19
C GLY A 312 -12.34 13.18 -7.63
N ILE A 313 -12.63 14.45 -7.98
CA ILE A 313 -11.83 15.62 -7.52
C ILE A 313 -11.77 15.73 -5.99
N ALA A 314 -12.91 15.53 -5.31
CA ALA A 314 -12.96 15.59 -3.84
C ALA A 314 -12.06 14.52 -3.18
N ALA A 315 -12.06 13.29 -3.71
CA ALA A 315 -11.24 12.20 -3.21
C ALA A 315 -9.74 12.48 -3.46
N LEU A 316 -9.38 12.92 -4.67
CA LEU A 316 -8.01 13.32 -5.01
C LEU A 316 -7.50 14.47 -4.13
N LYS A 317 -8.34 15.48 -3.87
CA LYS A 317 -8.03 16.60 -2.97
C LYS A 317 -7.88 16.13 -1.51
N GLY A 318 -8.71 15.19 -1.08
CA GLY A 318 -8.62 14.52 0.22
C GLY A 318 -7.28 13.79 0.40
N LYS A 319 -6.86 13.04 -0.62
CA LYS A 319 -5.56 12.33 -0.68
C LYS A 319 -4.36 13.25 -0.93
N GLY A 320 -4.59 14.51 -1.28
CA GLY A 320 -3.53 15.49 -1.56
C GLY A 320 -2.78 15.25 -2.88
N LEU A 321 -3.40 14.57 -3.85
CA LEU A 321 -2.81 14.28 -5.16
C LEU A 321 -3.09 15.37 -6.21
N ILE A 322 -3.89 16.35 -5.84
CA ILE A 322 -4.10 17.57 -6.61
C ILE A 322 -3.99 18.79 -5.69
N ARG A 323 -3.53 19.90 -6.26
CA ARG A 323 -3.50 21.22 -5.63
C ARG A 323 -4.50 22.12 -6.30
N GLU A 324 -5.12 23.00 -5.51
CA GLU A 324 -5.99 24.05 -6.01
C GLU A 324 -5.18 25.34 -5.99
N ASP A 325 -4.71 25.78 -7.16
CA ASP A 325 -3.82 26.95 -7.27
C ASP A 325 -4.65 28.25 -7.23
N VAL A 326 -5.82 28.22 -7.86
CA VAL A 326 -6.87 29.24 -7.76
C VAL A 326 -8.22 28.54 -7.61
N PRO A 327 -9.26 29.18 -7.03
CA PRO A 327 -10.56 28.54 -6.83
C PRO A 327 -11.10 27.88 -8.12
N GLY A 328 -11.30 26.57 -8.07
CA GLY A 328 -11.80 25.77 -9.20
C GLY A 328 -10.76 25.35 -10.25
N SER A 329 -9.48 25.74 -10.11
CA SER A 329 -8.39 25.27 -10.98
C SER A 329 -7.48 24.32 -10.23
N PHE A 330 -7.32 23.11 -10.77
CA PHE A 330 -6.55 22.05 -10.13
C PHE A 330 -5.34 21.63 -10.96
N THR A 331 -4.23 21.39 -10.28
CA THR A 331 -3.02 20.80 -10.87
C THR A 331 -2.64 19.53 -10.12
N VAL A 332 -1.98 18.60 -10.82
CA VAL A 332 -1.44 17.39 -10.19
C VAL A 332 -0.31 17.78 -9.24
N PHE A 333 -0.27 17.16 -8.06
CA PHE A 333 0.64 17.55 -6.96
C PHE A 333 2.13 17.51 -7.33
N SER A 334 2.53 16.65 -8.27
CA SER A 334 3.91 16.45 -8.72
C SER A 334 3.99 16.49 -10.25
N PRO A 335 4.94 17.26 -10.84
CA PRO A 335 5.19 17.25 -12.28
C PRO A 335 5.71 15.89 -12.78
N LEU A 336 6.49 15.16 -11.98
CA LEU A 336 6.92 13.80 -12.33
C LEU A 336 5.71 12.86 -12.47
N PHE A 337 4.80 12.93 -11.51
CA PHE A 337 3.58 12.13 -11.57
C PHE A 337 2.65 12.59 -12.69
N ALA A 338 2.53 13.89 -12.94
CA ALA A 338 1.75 14.43 -14.06
C ALA A 338 2.30 13.93 -15.41
N GLU A 339 3.61 13.91 -15.58
CA GLU A 339 4.28 13.37 -16.77
C GLU A 339 4.01 11.87 -16.92
N TYR A 340 4.17 11.11 -15.83
CA TYR A 340 3.86 9.68 -15.82
C TYR A 340 2.39 9.42 -16.20
N VAL A 341 1.45 10.16 -15.63
CA VAL A 341 0.04 10.04 -15.99
C VAL A 341 -0.13 10.41 -17.45
N ARG A 342 0.39 11.53 -17.96
CA ARG A 342 0.21 11.93 -19.37
C ARG A 342 0.75 10.91 -20.37
N THR A 343 1.94 10.38 -20.10
CA THR A 343 2.63 9.40 -20.97
C THR A 343 2.11 7.98 -20.78
N GLY A 344 1.62 7.65 -19.58
CA GLY A 344 0.95 6.39 -19.23
C GLY A 344 -0.53 6.37 -19.60
N THR A 345 -1.16 7.53 -19.77
CA THR A 345 -2.51 7.72 -20.33
C THR A 345 -2.46 7.71 -21.85
N HIS A 346 -1.89 6.66 -22.39
CA HIS A 346 -2.73 5.87 -23.27
C HIS A 346 -3.80 5.22 -22.38
N ALA A 347 -4.89 5.94 -22.10
CA ALA A 347 -6.16 5.23 -21.91
C ALA A 347 -6.30 4.26 -23.10
N PRO A 348 -6.86 3.05 -22.92
CA PRO A 348 -7.14 2.19 -24.06
C PRO A 348 -7.84 3.06 -25.09
N ALA A 349 -7.27 3.12 -26.28
CA ALA A 349 -7.86 3.85 -27.38
C ALA A 349 -9.30 3.30 -27.54
N THR A 350 -10.29 3.99 -27.00
CA THR A 350 -11.66 3.91 -27.50
C THR A 350 -11.69 4.72 -28.79
N ALA A 351 -10.94 4.18 -29.74
CA ALA A 351 -10.83 4.43 -31.17
C ALA A 351 -9.64 3.57 -31.64
N ALA A 352 -9.92 2.28 -31.83
CA ALA A 352 -9.03 1.23 -32.38
C ALA A 352 -7.87 0.71 -31.49
N GLY A 353 -8.11 -0.43 -30.82
CA GLY A 353 -7.14 -1.52 -30.67
C GLY A 353 -5.95 -1.35 -29.70
N HIS A 354 -5.88 -2.27 -28.71
CA HIS A 354 -4.68 -2.82 -28.06
C HIS A 354 -4.31 -2.37 -26.63
N LEU A 355 -5.01 -2.93 -25.64
CA LEU A 355 -4.34 -3.52 -24.47
C LEU A 355 -4.68 -5.01 -24.48
N ARG A 356 -3.75 -5.83 -25.00
CA ARG A 356 -4.05 -7.22 -25.34
C ARG A 356 -3.59 -8.23 -24.30
N PHE A 357 -2.70 -7.94 -23.36
CA PHE A 357 -2.20 -8.96 -22.42
C PHE A 357 -2.04 -8.38 -21.02
N VAL A 358 -2.79 -8.92 -20.05
CA VAL A 358 -2.60 -8.66 -18.62
C VAL A 358 -2.46 -10.00 -17.93
N LEU A 359 -1.26 -10.31 -17.42
CA LEU A 359 -0.97 -11.55 -16.71
C LEU A 359 -0.96 -11.30 -15.20
N ASP A 360 -1.84 -11.99 -14.48
CA ASP A 360 -1.78 -12.14 -13.03
C ASP A 360 -1.08 -13.46 -12.70
N ARG A 361 0.15 -13.35 -12.18
CA ARG A 361 1.00 -14.51 -11.89
C ARG A 361 0.54 -15.30 -10.67
N ASP A 362 -0.13 -14.65 -9.73
CA ASP A 362 -0.56 -15.28 -8.47
C ASP A 362 -1.79 -16.16 -8.69
N THR A 363 -2.67 -15.74 -9.61
CA THR A 363 -3.89 -16.48 -9.96
C THR A 363 -3.76 -17.34 -11.21
N GLY A 364 -2.69 -17.19 -11.99
CA GLY A 364 -2.50 -17.86 -13.28
C GLY A 364 -3.50 -17.38 -14.33
N ILE A 365 -4.01 -16.16 -14.21
CA ILE A 365 -5.02 -15.61 -15.11
C ILE A 365 -4.37 -14.65 -16.11
N LEU A 366 -4.57 -14.92 -17.40
CA LEU A 366 -4.20 -14.02 -18.49
C LEU A 366 -5.47 -13.39 -19.08
N GLN A 367 -5.58 -12.06 -19.07
CA GLN A 367 -6.57 -11.33 -19.85
C GLN A 367 -6.02 -11.04 -21.25
N LEU A 368 -6.63 -11.64 -22.27
CA LEU A 368 -6.30 -11.48 -23.68
C LEU A 368 -7.49 -10.99 -24.49
N ASP A 369 -7.43 -9.76 -25.02
CA ASP A 369 -8.53 -9.14 -25.80
C ASP A 369 -9.90 -9.27 -25.09
N GLY A 370 -9.94 -9.04 -23.78
CA GLY A 370 -11.14 -9.15 -22.94
C GLY A 370 -11.55 -10.59 -22.60
N ARG A 371 -10.75 -11.60 -22.98
CA ARG A 371 -10.94 -13.00 -22.60
C ARG A 371 -10.06 -13.37 -21.43
N THR A 372 -10.63 -14.12 -20.50
CA THR A 372 -9.90 -14.72 -19.39
C THR A 372 -9.39 -16.10 -19.81
N ILE A 373 -8.07 -16.28 -19.78
CA ILE A 373 -7.39 -17.54 -20.08
C ILE A 373 -6.71 -18.03 -18.80
N HIS A 374 -6.98 -19.28 -18.42
CA HIS A 374 -6.33 -19.92 -17.28
C HIS A 374 -5.06 -20.64 -17.73
N LEU A 375 -3.96 -20.30 -17.06
CA LEU A 375 -2.62 -20.83 -17.30
C LEU A 375 -2.18 -21.67 -16.11
N ASP A 376 -1.52 -22.78 -16.37
CA ASP A 376 -0.78 -23.52 -15.35
C ASP A 376 0.55 -22.84 -15.00
N ALA A 377 1.24 -23.35 -13.97
CA ALA A 377 2.48 -22.74 -13.48
C ALA A 377 3.60 -22.66 -14.53
N LEU A 378 3.69 -23.62 -15.45
CA LEU A 378 4.71 -23.62 -16.52
C LEU A 378 4.32 -22.65 -17.64
N GLU A 379 3.03 -22.61 -17.97
CA GLU A 379 2.46 -21.69 -18.93
C GLU A 379 2.59 -20.23 -18.48
N VAL A 380 2.37 -19.93 -17.19
CA VAL A 380 2.59 -18.60 -16.61
C VAL A 380 4.02 -18.13 -16.82
N GLU A 381 5.01 -18.99 -16.58
CA GLU A 381 6.42 -18.62 -16.76
C GLU A 381 6.79 -18.38 -18.22
N LEU A 382 6.25 -19.17 -19.14
CA LEU A 382 6.47 -18.95 -20.57
C LEU A 382 5.82 -17.65 -21.04
N VAL A 383 4.57 -17.37 -20.63
CA VAL A 383 3.88 -16.13 -21.00
C VAL A 383 4.57 -14.91 -20.38
N ASP A 384 5.00 -14.97 -19.12
CA ASP A 384 5.79 -13.91 -18.47
C ASP A 384 7.10 -13.65 -19.22
N LEU A 385 7.83 -14.72 -19.59
CA LEU A 385 9.05 -14.62 -20.39
C LEU A 385 8.78 -13.93 -21.73
N PHE A 386 7.79 -14.40 -22.48
CA PHE A 386 7.46 -13.81 -23.79
C PHE A 386 6.98 -12.36 -23.67
N LEU A 387 6.22 -12.01 -22.63
CA LEU A 387 5.81 -10.62 -22.38
C LEU A 387 7.02 -9.72 -22.06
N SER A 388 7.95 -10.21 -21.26
CA SER A 388 9.17 -9.48 -20.89
C SER A 388 10.15 -9.25 -22.05
N ARG A 389 10.10 -10.12 -23.07
CA ARG A 389 10.99 -10.09 -24.23
C ARG A 389 10.40 -9.40 -25.46
N ARG A 390 9.13 -8.97 -25.45
CA ARG A 390 8.51 -8.37 -26.64
C ARG A 390 9.28 -7.15 -27.16
N PRO A 391 9.40 -7.00 -28.49
CA PRO A 391 8.90 -7.89 -29.56
C PRO A 391 9.88 -9.01 -29.96
N ALA A 392 10.98 -9.21 -29.23
CA ALA A 392 12.02 -10.18 -29.58
C ALA A 392 11.55 -11.63 -29.38
N ALA A 393 12.14 -12.53 -30.16
CA ALA A 393 11.91 -13.97 -30.06
C ALA A 393 12.80 -14.61 -28.99
N CYS A 394 12.26 -15.63 -28.33
CA CYS A 394 12.96 -16.46 -27.35
C CYS A 394 13.46 -17.75 -28.02
N GLU A 395 14.65 -18.17 -27.62
CA GLU A 395 15.25 -19.45 -28.05
C GLU A 395 14.89 -20.59 -27.08
N ASP A 396 14.92 -21.83 -27.56
CA ASP A 396 14.54 -23.01 -26.77
C ASP A 396 15.36 -23.13 -25.46
N GLY A 397 16.66 -22.83 -25.52
CA GLY A 397 17.52 -22.87 -24.33
C GLY A 397 17.10 -21.87 -23.25
N GLU A 398 16.62 -20.68 -23.64
CA GLU A 398 16.12 -19.66 -22.72
C GLU A 398 14.79 -20.08 -22.08
N MET A 399 13.90 -20.66 -22.87
CA MET A 399 12.62 -21.19 -22.37
C MET A 399 12.84 -22.34 -21.40
N ILE A 400 13.75 -23.28 -21.71
CA ILE A 400 14.09 -24.38 -20.79
C ILE A 400 14.71 -23.85 -19.50
N ALA A 401 15.65 -22.89 -19.60
CA ALA A 401 16.27 -22.28 -18.43
C ALA A 401 15.22 -21.61 -17.52
N ARG A 402 14.20 -20.98 -18.11
CA ARG A 402 13.09 -20.38 -17.36
C ARG A 402 12.23 -21.43 -16.67
N LEU A 403 11.89 -22.52 -17.36
CA LEU A 403 11.01 -23.56 -16.82
C LEU A 403 11.67 -24.39 -15.71
N ILE A 404 13.00 -24.55 -15.71
CA ILE A 404 13.74 -25.25 -14.64
C ILE A 404 13.50 -24.61 -13.26
N VAL A 405 13.25 -23.30 -13.21
CA VAL A 405 12.96 -22.58 -11.97
C VAL A 405 11.71 -23.13 -11.27
N VAL A 406 10.70 -23.53 -12.06
CA VAL A 406 9.42 -24.05 -11.55
C VAL A 406 9.40 -25.58 -11.51
N GLN A 407 10.12 -26.24 -12.42
CA GLN A 407 10.26 -27.69 -12.46
C GLN A 407 11.74 -28.11 -12.41
N PRO A 408 12.34 -28.22 -11.21
CA PRO A 408 13.76 -28.55 -11.04
C PRO A 408 14.18 -29.92 -11.57
N SER A 409 13.23 -30.84 -11.78
CA SER A 409 13.47 -32.14 -12.41
C SER A 409 13.88 -32.04 -13.88
N GLY A 410 13.84 -30.83 -14.45
CA GLY A 410 14.12 -30.56 -15.86
C GLY A 410 12.87 -30.68 -16.73
N VAL A 411 12.87 -29.93 -17.82
CA VAL A 411 11.84 -29.98 -18.88
C VAL A 411 12.53 -30.44 -20.17
N SER A 412 12.05 -31.52 -20.76
CA SER A 412 12.57 -32.02 -22.04
C SER A 412 12.12 -31.11 -23.19
N PHE A 413 12.88 -31.06 -24.29
CA PHE A 413 12.45 -30.35 -25.51
C PHE A 413 11.07 -30.83 -26.00
N LYS A 414 10.80 -32.14 -25.91
CA LYS A 414 9.48 -32.70 -26.26
C LYS A 414 8.35 -32.09 -25.42
N GLN A 415 8.57 -31.91 -24.11
CA GLN A 415 7.61 -31.31 -23.20
C GLN A 415 7.46 -29.80 -23.44
N LEU A 416 8.56 -29.09 -23.72
CA LEU A 416 8.53 -27.68 -24.11
C LEU A 416 7.65 -27.47 -25.35
N TYR A 417 7.85 -28.27 -26.40
CA TYR A 417 7.04 -28.16 -27.63
C TYR A 417 5.56 -28.52 -27.41
N GLN A 418 5.25 -29.44 -26.49
CA GLN A 418 3.87 -29.72 -26.09
C GLN A 418 3.23 -28.52 -25.39
N LEU A 419 3.93 -27.88 -24.45
CA LEU A 419 3.47 -26.67 -23.77
C LEU A 419 3.27 -25.50 -24.74
N LEU A 420 4.20 -25.28 -25.67
CA LEU A 420 4.10 -24.22 -26.67
C LEU A 420 2.92 -24.44 -27.62
N SER A 421 2.63 -25.69 -27.98
CA SER A 421 1.46 -26.05 -28.79
C SER A 421 0.14 -25.80 -28.03
N GLN A 422 0.10 -26.14 -26.73
CA GLN A 422 -1.05 -25.85 -25.86
C GLN A 422 -1.27 -24.35 -25.70
N LEU A 423 -0.20 -23.59 -25.43
CA LEU A 423 -0.24 -22.12 -25.38
C LEU A 423 -0.68 -21.51 -26.70
N GLN A 424 -0.20 -22.00 -27.85
CA GLN A 424 -0.70 -21.56 -29.14
C GLN A 424 -2.20 -21.80 -29.29
N THR A 425 -2.70 -22.95 -28.86
CA THR A 425 -4.14 -23.25 -28.94
C THR A 425 -4.97 -22.33 -28.04
N LYS A 426 -4.46 -22.00 -26.85
CA LYS A 426 -5.13 -21.08 -25.91
C LYS A 426 -5.11 -19.63 -26.39
N LEU A 427 -3.97 -19.19 -26.93
CA LEU A 427 -3.76 -17.80 -27.31
C LEU A 427 -4.30 -17.51 -28.72
N ASN A 428 -3.98 -18.35 -29.71
CA ASN A 428 -4.34 -18.15 -31.12
C ASN A 428 -5.77 -18.64 -31.39
N THR A 429 -6.74 -17.76 -31.19
CA THR A 429 -8.16 -18.09 -31.29
C THR A 429 -8.92 -17.09 -32.15
N GLY A 430 -9.94 -17.55 -32.88
CA GLY A 430 -10.76 -16.67 -33.74
C GLY A 430 -10.01 -16.05 -34.92
N GLY A 431 -9.05 -16.78 -35.51
CA GLY A 431 -8.29 -16.35 -36.70
C GLY A 431 -7.12 -15.41 -36.41
N LYS A 432 -6.91 -14.99 -35.16
CA LYS A 432 -5.78 -14.15 -34.75
C LYS A 432 -4.64 -14.99 -34.21
N GLN A 433 -3.42 -14.69 -34.64
CA GLN A 433 -2.20 -15.31 -34.13
C GLN A 433 -1.51 -14.36 -33.16
N TYR A 434 -1.28 -14.83 -31.94
CA TYR A 434 -0.64 -14.06 -30.88
C TYR A 434 0.70 -14.66 -30.50
N LEU A 435 0.84 -15.99 -30.51
CA LEU A 435 2.09 -16.71 -30.32
C LEU A 435 2.47 -17.37 -31.64
N ILE A 436 3.57 -16.92 -32.25
CA ILE A 436 4.05 -17.45 -33.52
C ILE A 436 5.43 -18.08 -33.35
N ARG A 437 5.73 -18.99 -34.27
CA ARG A 437 7.06 -19.59 -34.43
C ARG A 437 7.70 -18.99 -35.67
N ASP A 438 8.85 -18.36 -35.50
CA ASP A 438 9.65 -17.83 -36.60
C ASP A 438 10.29 -18.98 -37.40
N PRO A 439 10.69 -18.75 -38.67
CA PRO A 439 11.32 -19.76 -39.52
C PRO A 439 12.58 -20.40 -38.92
N ASP A 440 13.32 -19.65 -38.08
CA ASP A 440 14.53 -20.11 -37.39
C ASP A 440 14.24 -20.87 -36.08
N THR A 441 13.07 -21.48 -35.96
CA THR A 441 12.61 -22.26 -34.78
C THR A 441 12.39 -21.48 -33.48
N ARG A 442 12.49 -20.14 -33.49
CA ARG A 442 12.28 -19.26 -32.34
C ARG A 442 10.81 -18.92 -32.10
N TRP A 443 10.46 -18.54 -30.88
CA TRP A 443 9.07 -18.27 -30.48
C TRP A 443 8.90 -16.84 -30.01
N ARG A 444 7.85 -16.15 -30.48
CA ARG A 444 7.58 -14.78 -30.06
C ARG A 444 6.09 -14.49 -29.95
N LEU A 445 5.75 -13.57 -29.04
CA LEU A 445 4.42 -13.01 -28.96
C LEU A 445 4.30 -11.77 -29.86
N ILE A 446 3.30 -11.75 -30.74
CA ILE A 446 3.02 -10.66 -31.68
C ILE A 446 1.75 -9.86 -31.31
N GLY A 447 1.71 -8.61 -31.78
CA GLY A 447 0.53 -7.72 -31.75
C GLY A 447 -0.15 -7.63 -33.12
N ASP A 448 -1.31 -6.96 -33.20
CA ASP A 448 -2.17 -6.90 -34.42
C ASP A 448 -1.54 -6.17 -35.62
N GLN A 449 -0.41 -5.51 -35.43
CA GLN A 449 0.31 -4.85 -36.53
C GLN A 449 1.17 -5.83 -37.33
N GLU A 450 1.31 -7.09 -36.87
CA GLU A 450 2.13 -8.14 -37.48
C GLU A 450 1.39 -9.49 -37.66
N SER A 451 0.08 -9.54 -37.40
CA SER A 451 -0.76 -10.75 -37.48
C SER A 451 -1.32 -11.03 -38.86
#